data_AF-W0FNF2-F1
#
_entry.id   AF-W0FNF2-F1
#
_cell.length_a   1.000
_cell.length_b   1.000
_cell.length_c   1.000
_cell.angle_alpha   90.00
_cell.angle_beta   90.00
_cell.angle_gamma   90.00
#
_symmetry.space_group_name_H-M   'P 1'
#
loop_
_entity.id
_entity.type
_entity.pdbx_description
1 polymer ?
#
loop_
_entity_poly.entity_id
_entity_poly.type
_entity_poly.pdbx_seq_one_letter_code
_entity_poly.pdbx_strand_id
1 'polypeptide(L)'
;NGNRQHVRWTALTNRHGNGLLVVPQRPINFSAWHYTQENIHAAQHCNELQRSDDITLNLDHQLLGLGSNSWGSEVLDSWRVWFRDFSYGFTLLPVSGGEATAQSLASYEFGAGFFSTNLHSENKQ
;
A
#
# COMPACT_ATOMS: atom_id res chain seq x y z
N ASN A 1 -9.79 -1.21 -7.06
CA ASN A 1 -9.89 0.15 -7.63
C ASN A 1 -8.65 0.95 -7.19
N GLY A 2 -8.07 1.78 -8.06
CA GLY A 2 -7.02 2.73 -7.65
C GLY A 2 -5.64 2.14 -7.35
N ASN A 3 -5.40 0.88 -7.72
CA ASN A 3 -4.11 0.23 -7.50
C ASN A 3 -3.02 0.84 -8.39
N ARG A 4 -1.86 1.10 -7.79
CA ARG A 4 -0.60 1.46 -8.47
C ARG A 4 0.40 0.35 -8.22
N GLN A 5 0.99 -0.19 -9.29
CA GLN A 5 1.97 -1.27 -9.20
C GLN A 5 3.40 -0.72 -9.31
N HIS A 6 4.36 -1.51 -8.83
CA HIS A 6 5.80 -1.19 -8.88
C HIS A 6 6.16 0.13 -8.19
N VAL A 7 5.45 0.46 -7.10
CA VAL A 7 5.69 1.67 -6.32
C VAL A 7 7.00 1.52 -5.55
N ARG A 8 7.94 2.43 -5.79
CA ARG A 8 9.26 2.48 -5.12
C ARG A 8 9.28 3.36 -3.88
N TRP A 9 8.33 4.29 -3.79
CA TRP A 9 8.01 5.09 -2.62
C TRP A 9 6.67 5.78 -2.88
N THR A 10 5.96 6.20 -1.83
CA THR A 10 4.74 6.98 -1.94
C THR A 10 4.58 7.84 -0.69
N ALA A 11 4.00 9.04 -0.83
CA ALA A 11 3.75 9.93 0.29
C ALA A 11 2.33 10.47 0.27
N LEU A 12 1.68 10.47 1.44
CA LEU A 12 0.40 11.10 1.66
C LEU A 12 0.63 12.31 2.55
N THR A 13 0.47 13.51 2.00
CA THR A 13 0.68 14.78 2.71
C THR A 13 -0.56 15.65 2.68
N ASN A 14 -0.73 16.46 3.73
CA ASN A 14 -1.71 17.53 3.73
C ASN A 14 -1.19 18.75 2.95
N ARG A 15 -2.04 19.78 2.82
CA ARG A 15 -1.70 21.03 2.11
C ARG A 15 -0.49 21.79 2.67
N HIS A 16 -0.09 21.49 3.91
CA HIS A 16 1.06 22.09 4.59
C HIS A 16 2.33 21.24 4.43
N GLY A 17 2.28 20.16 3.65
CA GLY A 17 3.41 19.25 3.43
C GLY A 17 3.65 18.24 4.55
N ASN A 18 2.83 18.24 5.61
CA ASN A 18 2.95 17.27 6.70
C ASN A 18 2.25 15.97 6.33
N GLY A 19 2.84 14.81 6.63
CA GLY A 19 2.25 13.54 6.24
C GLY A 19 3.10 12.31 6.52
N LEU A 20 2.84 11.27 5.74
CA LEU A 20 3.45 9.95 5.86
C LEU A 20 4.12 9.57 4.54
N LEU A 21 5.41 9.24 4.60
CA LEU A 21 6.17 8.62 3.52
C LEU A 21 6.25 7.12 3.77
N VAL A 22 6.03 6.33 2.72
CA VAL A 22 6.20 4.89 2.70
C VAL A 22 7.37 4.56 1.77
N VAL A 23 8.39 3.90 2.32
CA VAL A 23 9.54 3.39 1.58
C VAL A 23 9.59 1.87 1.71
N PRO A 24 9.22 1.11 0.68
CA PRO A 24 9.23 -0.33 0.72
C PRO A 24 10.64 -0.90 0.47
N GLN A 25 10.94 -2.08 1.03
CA GLN A 25 12.23 -2.77 0.80
C GLN A 25 12.38 -3.26 -0.64
N ARG A 26 11.26 -3.54 -1.32
CA ARG A 26 11.15 -3.91 -2.73
C ARG A 26 9.89 -3.23 -3.29
N PRO A 27 9.77 -2.98 -4.60
CA PRO A 27 8.56 -2.35 -5.15
C PRO A 27 7.28 -3.08 -4.72
N ILE A 28 6.28 -2.32 -4.26
CA ILE A 28 4.98 -2.84 -3.80
C ILE A 28 3.83 -2.34 -4.67
N ASN A 29 2.65 -2.87 -4.41
CA ASN A 29 1.38 -2.32 -4.87
C ASN A 29 0.80 -1.39 -3.79
N PHE A 30 0.11 -0.35 -4.24
CA PHE A 30 -0.40 0.71 -3.37
C PHE A 30 -1.78 1.16 -3.83
N SER A 31 -2.67 1.38 -2.87
CA SER A 31 -3.90 2.16 -3.10
C SER A 31 -4.28 2.96 -1.86
N ALA A 32 -5.01 4.06 -2.08
CA ALA A 32 -5.52 4.91 -1.01
C ALA A 32 -6.95 5.35 -1.32
N TRP A 33 -7.87 5.21 -0.37
CA TRP A 33 -9.29 5.50 -0.55
C TRP A 33 -9.84 6.37 0.59
N HIS A 34 -10.80 7.23 0.27
CA HIS A 34 -11.62 7.93 1.28
C HIS A 34 -12.85 7.10 1.70
N TYR A 35 -12.73 5.77 1.68
CA TYR A 35 -13.83 4.84 1.96
C TYR A 35 -13.22 3.61 2.63
N THR A 36 -13.93 3.02 3.57
CA THR A 36 -13.52 1.74 4.16
C THR A 36 -13.73 0.60 3.17
N GLN A 37 -13.01 -0.51 3.38
CA GLN A 37 -13.18 -1.72 2.56
C GLN A 37 -14.63 -2.23 2.62
N GLU A 38 -15.23 -2.21 3.81
CA GLU A 38 -16.60 -2.66 4.06
C GLU A 38 -17.61 -1.79 3.29
N ASN A 39 -17.40 -0.47 3.27
CA ASN A 39 -18.28 0.44 2.53
C ASN A 39 -18.19 0.19 1.02
N ILE A 40 -16.99 0.04 0.47
CA ILE A 40 -16.79 -0.28 -0.95
C ILE A 40 -17.42 -1.63 -1.29
N HIS A 41 -17.30 -2.62 -0.42
CA HIS A 41 -17.86 -3.96 -0.64
C HIS A 41 -19.40 -3.96 -0.61
N ALA A 42 -20.01 -3.21 0.31
CA ALA A 42 -21.45 -3.18 0.48
C ALA A 42 -22.18 -2.37 -0.61
N ALA A 43 -21.61 -1.24 -1.05
CA ALA A 43 -22.25 -0.36 -2.01
C ALA A 43 -22.45 -1.04 -3.38
N GLN A 44 -23.68 -1.01 -3.89
CA GLN A 44 -24.03 -1.50 -5.24
C GLN A 44 -24.02 -0.38 -6.27
N HIS A 45 -24.13 0.88 -5.83
CA HIS A 45 -24.11 2.05 -6.68
C HIS A 45 -23.19 3.14 -6.12
N CYS A 46 -22.59 3.96 -6.99
CA CYS A 46 -21.61 4.97 -6.58
C CYS A 46 -22.16 6.02 -5.60
N ASN A 47 -23.47 6.29 -5.65
CA ASN A 47 -24.16 7.22 -4.75
C ASN A 47 -24.38 6.66 -3.33
N GLU A 48 -24.14 5.37 -3.11
CA GLU A 48 -24.22 4.72 -1.79
C GLU A 48 -22.88 4.77 -1.04
N LEU A 49 -21.79 5.14 -1.72
CA LEU A 49 -20.48 5.26 -1.10
C LEU A 49 -20.47 6.39 -0.07
N GLN A 50 -20.08 6.05 1.15
CA GLN A 50 -20.04 6.97 2.28
C GLN A 50 -18.58 7.35 2.54
N ARG A 51 -18.25 8.59 2.24
CA ARG A 51 -16.88 9.09 2.41
C ARG A 51 -16.50 9.05 3.89
N SER A 52 -15.37 8.42 4.20
CA SER A 52 -14.76 8.40 5.52
C SER A 52 -13.93 9.67 5.73
N ASP A 53 -13.84 10.09 7.00
CA ASP A 53 -12.91 11.15 7.44
C ASP A 53 -11.45 10.68 7.38
N ASP A 54 -11.23 9.36 7.44
CA ASP A 54 -9.92 8.72 7.33
C ASP A 54 -9.57 8.33 5.88
N ILE A 55 -8.30 7.97 5.67
CA ILE A 55 -7.82 7.37 4.42
C ILE A 55 -7.48 5.90 4.68
N THR A 56 -8.16 4.98 3.99
CA THR A 56 -7.74 3.58 3.94
C THR A 56 -6.54 3.45 3.02
N LEU A 57 -5.40 3.06 3.59
CA LEU A 57 -4.13 2.87 2.89
C LEU A 57 -3.81 1.37 2.78
N ASN A 58 -3.71 0.86 1.55
CA ASN A 58 -3.32 -0.53 1.28
C ASN A 58 -1.90 -0.59 0.72
N LEU A 59 -1.06 -1.45 1.32
CA LEU A 59 0.34 -1.66 0.96
C LEU A 59 0.55 -3.15 0.72
N ASP A 60 0.47 -3.58 -0.54
CA ASP A 60 0.39 -5.01 -0.86
C ASP A 60 1.68 -5.51 -1.53
N HIS A 61 2.17 -6.68 -1.11
CA HIS A 61 3.28 -7.35 -1.80
C HIS A 61 2.88 -7.75 -3.23
N GLN A 62 1.73 -8.41 -3.35
CA GLN A 62 1.15 -8.89 -4.60
C GLN A 62 -0.38 -8.81 -4.51
N LEU A 63 -1.03 -8.66 -5.66
CA LEU A 63 -2.48 -8.72 -5.80
C LEU A 63 -2.81 -9.69 -6.93
N LEU A 64 -3.86 -10.49 -6.75
CA LEU A 64 -4.33 -11.40 -7.78
C LEU A 64 -4.76 -10.61 -9.02
N GLY A 65 -4.37 -11.08 -10.21
CA GLY A 65 -4.86 -10.53 -11.46
C GLY A 65 -6.40 -10.59 -11.56
N LEU A 66 -7.00 -9.70 -12.34
CA LEU A 66 -8.46 -9.64 -12.46
C LEU A 66 -9.05 -10.82 -13.27
N GLY A 67 -8.31 -11.29 -14.27
CA GLY A 67 -8.83 -12.24 -15.26
C GLY A 67 -10.02 -11.64 -16.03
N SER A 68 -10.90 -12.48 -16.54
CA SER A 68 -12.18 -12.07 -17.13
C SER A 68 -13.30 -13.03 -16.73
N ASN A 69 -13.34 -13.33 -15.42
CA ASN A 69 -14.23 -14.34 -14.85
C ASN A 69 -15.73 -14.00 -14.98
N SER A 70 -16.07 -12.82 -15.48
CA SER A 70 -17.44 -12.46 -15.90
C SER A 70 -17.91 -13.21 -17.15
N TRP A 71 -16.99 -13.73 -17.98
CA TRP A 71 -17.28 -14.48 -19.21
C TRP A 71 -16.40 -15.72 -19.38
N GLY A 72 -15.89 -16.27 -18.27
CA GLY A 72 -15.38 -17.64 -18.18
C GLY A 72 -13.88 -17.85 -18.31
N SER A 73 -13.07 -16.81 -18.55
CA SER A 73 -11.61 -16.96 -18.49
C SER A 73 -11.07 -16.55 -17.13
N GLU A 74 -10.40 -17.51 -16.48
CA GLU A 74 -9.70 -17.29 -15.22
C GLU A 74 -8.46 -16.38 -15.38
N VAL A 75 -7.81 -16.08 -14.27
CA VAL A 75 -6.53 -15.36 -14.24
C VAL A 75 -5.45 -16.27 -14.84
N LEU A 76 -4.71 -15.74 -15.82
CA LEU A 76 -3.55 -16.44 -16.40
C LEU A 76 -2.50 -16.73 -15.32
N ASP A 77 -1.80 -17.86 -15.44
CA ASP A 77 -0.78 -18.29 -14.47
C ASP A 77 0.33 -17.26 -14.25
N SER A 78 0.68 -16.48 -15.27
CA SER A 78 1.67 -15.39 -15.18
C SER A 78 1.24 -14.24 -14.26
N TRP A 79 -0.06 -14.13 -13.96
CA TRP A 79 -0.66 -13.07 -13.13
C TRP A 79 -1.34 -13.62 -11.87
N ARG A 80 -1.17 -14.92 -11.60
CA ARG A 80 -1.75 -15.57 -10.43
C ARG A 80 -0.84 -15.41 -9.23
N VAL A 81 -1.45 -15.07 -8.09
CA VAL A 81 -0.79 -15.12 -6.79
C VAL A 81 -1.06 -16.49 -6.19
N TRP A 82 0.01 -17.23 -5.90
CA TRP A 82 -0.07 -18.56 -5.30
C TRP A 82 0.13 -18.47 -3.79
N PHE A 83 -0.55 -19.35 -3.04
CA PHE A 83 -0.34 -19.46 -1.60
C PHE A 83 1.00 -20.15 -1.33
N ARG A 84 2.02 -19.33 -1.06
CA ARG A 84 3.41 -19.73 -0.81
C ARG A 84 3.98 -18.82 0.27
N ASP A 85 5.01 -19.30 0.97
CA ASP A 85 5.72 -18.47 1.95
C ASP A 85 6.28 -17.21 1.29
N PHE A 86 6.08 -16.07 1.93
CA PHE A 86 6.58 -14.78 1.45
C PHE A 86 6.97 -13.86 2.61
N SER A 87 7.83 -12.90 2.32
CA SER A 87 8.17 -11.80 3.23
C SER A 87 8.26 -10.51 2.44
N TYR A 88 7.74 -9.44 3.01
CA TYR A 88 7.92 -8.09 2.51
C TYR A 88 7.86 -7.12 3.67
N GLY A 89 8.47 -5.97 3.49
CA GLY A 89 8.55 -4.95 4.52
C GLY A 89 8.60 -3.57 3.89
N PHE A 90 8.21 -2.59 4.68
CA PHE A 90 8.26 -1.19 4.34
C PHE A 90 8.53 -0.38 5.59
N THR A 91 8.87 0.88 5.38
CA THR A 91 9.16 1.83 6.43
C THR A 91 8.26 3.02 6.28
N LEU A 92 7.67 3.40 7.41
CA LEU A 92 6.79 4.54 7.53
C LEU A 92 7.58 5.67 8.19
N LEU A 93 7.69 6.80 7.50
CA LEU A 93 8.43 7.96 7.96
C LEU A 93 7.49 9.17 8.01
N PRO A 94 7.45 9.92 9.11
CA PRO A 94 6.77 11.20 9.11
C PRO A 94 7.49 12.15 8.15
N VAL A 95 6.71 12.97 7.44
CA VAL A 95 7.21 14.07 6.61
C VAL A 95 6.69 15.37 7.20
N SER A 96 7.59 16.34 7.36
CA SER A 96 7.28 17.71 7.82
C SER A 96 7.56 18.68 6.69
N GLY A 97 6.59 19.54 6.34
CA GLY A 97 6.64 20.39 5.15
C GLY A 97 7.76 21.44 5.09
N GLY A 98 8.55 21.60 6.15
CA GLY A 98 9.64 22.57 6.25
C GLY A 98 11.05 21.99 6.37
N GLU A 99 11.22 20.66 6.50
CA GLU A 99 12.53 20.06 6.83
C GLU A 99 13.15 19.30 5.64
N ALA A 100 12.38 18.43 4.99
CA ALA A 100 12.83 17.69 3.81
C ALA A 100 11.62 17.25 2.97
N THR A 101 11.77 17.28 1.65
CA THR A 101 10.71 16.79 0.75
C THR A 101 10.60 15.26 0.84
N ALA A 102 9.40 14.72 0.59
CA ALA A 102 9.19 13.27 0.51
C ALA A 102 10.15 12.61 -0.49
N GLN A 103 10.43 13.28 -1.62
CA GLN A 103 11.34 12.83 -2.66
C GLN A 103 12.78 12.73 -2.15
N SER A 104 13.27 13.73 -1.42
CA SER A 104 14.62 13.69 -0.83
C SER A 104 14.75 12.62 0.23
N LEU A 105 13.74 12.44 1.09
CA LEU A 105 13.72 11.39 2.11
C LEU A 105 13.63 9.99 1.50
N ALA A 106 12.87 9.83 0.41
CA ALA A 106 12.76 8.55 -0.30
C ALA A 106 14.05 8.14 -1.02
N SER A 107 14.91 9.10 -1.37
CA SER A 107 16.20 8.86 -2.00
C SER A 107 17.31 8.58 -0.97
N TYR A 108 17.01 8.73 0.33
CA TYR A 108 17.98 8.49 1.38
C TYR A 108 18.18 6.98 1.57
N GLU A 109 19.42 6.51 1.47
CA GLU A 109 19.76 5.16 1.90
C GLU A 109 19.77 5.12 3.43
N PHE A 110 18.64 4.71 4.00
CA PHE A 110 18.60 4.29 5.38
C PHE A 110 19.47 3.04 5.48
N GLY A 111 20.71 3.19 5.97
CA GLY A 111 21.66 2.09 6.09
C GLY A 111 21.05 0.89 6.83
N ALA A 112 21.64 -0.30 6.66
CA ALA A 112 21.09 -1.56 7.19
C ALA A 112 20.84 -1.57 8.72
N GLY A 113 21.44 -0.65 9.49
CA GLY A 113 21.21 -0.49 10.92
C GLY A 113 19.97 0.34 11.31
N PHE A 114 19.35 1.04 10.35
CA PHE A 114 18.08 1.76 10.58
C PHE A 114 16.89 0.79 10.62
N PHE A 115 16.98 -0.31 9.88
CA PHE A 115 15.97 -1.36 9.84
C PHE A 115 16.33 -2.47 10.83
N SER A 116 15.78 -2.41 12.04
CA SER A 116 15.79 -3.59 12.90
C SER A 116 14.79 -4.60 12.34
N THR A 117 15.30 -5.73 11.84
CA THR A 117 14.51 -6.90 11.45
C THR A 117 13.83 -7.61 12.63
N ASN A 118 14.01 -7.12 13.87
CA ASN A 118 13.55 -7.76 15.11
C ASN A 118 12.41 -7.01 15.82
N LEU A 119 11.54 -6.30 15.11
CA LEU A 119 10.43 -5.53 15.73
C LEU A 119 9.03 -5.94 15.26
N HIS A 120 8.77 -7.24 15.07
CA HIS A 120 7.52 -7.87 15.53
C HIS A 120 7.61 -9.39 15.43
N SER A 121 7.68 -10.06 16.59
CA SER A 121 7.30 -11.46 16.72
C SER A 121 5.79 -11.52 16.63
N GLU A 122 5.22 -12.06 15.55
CA GLU A 122 3.87 -12.60 15.66
C GLU A 122 3.91 -13.73 16.71
N ASN A 123 3.08 -13.60 17.75
CA ASN A 123 2.81 -14.68 18.68
C ASN A 123 2.36 -15.91 17.88
N LYS A 124 3.24 -16.91 17.77
CA LYS A 124 2.81 -18.27 17.48
C LYS A 124 1.98 -18.73 18.68
N GLN A 125 0.66 -18.82 18.50
CA GLN A 125 -0.18 -19.73 19.28
C GLN A 125 -0.12 -21.11 18.64
#